data_AF-A0A8T4T7J4-F1
#
_entry.id   AF-A0A8T4T7J4-F1
#
_cell.length_a   1.000
_cell.length_b   1.000
_cell.length_c   1.000
_cell.angle_alpha   90.00
_cell.angle_beta   90.00
_cell.angle_gamma   90.00
#
_symmetry.space_group_name_H-M   'P 1'
#
loop_
_entity.id
_entity.type
_entity.pdbx_description
1 polymer ?
#
loop_
_entity_poly.entity_id
_entity_poly.type
_entity_poly.pdbx_seq_one_letter_code
_entity_poly.pdbx_strand_id
1 'polypeptide(L)'
;MADVKLSDLKRKAASGMWEDVLRYRGALKQYGQSAGLDLCLPHRWEVVRADSPFAEVMGMLRAVCNVDKKEVGQHPFELGVVRPLTFKENVQARLAQYAATGRAGSLWSSWLDSCSSIVYKGGSTKFKIVRLSSHLLELPASFRDAFLEVRYGDFAGPQLDTNDDIYNQLLTQAQVIEHKGWLAVFEGDKELLKEYAALVFGLLKRNTAMRFWVVQNPAQDQLRPLAVDNLVDNSYCGGSRGLDGYGRFARVCPP
;
A
#
# COMPACT_ATOMS: atom_id res chain seq x y z
N MET A 1 18.92 -12.45 -22.65
CA MET A 1 19.67 -11.16 -22.57
C MET A 1 19.28 -10.28 -21.39
N ALA A 2 18.03 -10.28 -20.91
CA ALA A 2 17.60 -9.51 -19.73
C ALA A 2 18.22 -10.00 -18.40
N ASP A 3 18.38 -11.32 -18.22
CA ASP A 3 18.89 -11.90 -16.97
C ASP A 3 20.36 -11.59 -16.66
N VAL A 4 21.21 -11.50 -17.70
CA VAL A 4 22.64 -11.18 -17.53
C VAL A 4 22.82 -9.70 -17.11
N LYS A 5 21.94 -8.81 -17.55
CA LYS A 5 21.93 -7.41 -17.09
C LYS A 5 21.45 -7.32 -15.63
N LEU A 6 20.48 -8.15 -15.25
CA LEU A 6 19.91 -8.15 -13.90
C LEU A 6 20.91 -8.60 -12.83
N SER A 7 21.71 -9.64 -13.10
CA SER A 7 22.73 -10.12 -12.15
C SER A 7 23.90 -9.14 -12.00
N ASP A 8 24.32 -8.50 -13.09
CA ASP A 8 25.41 -7.52 -13.09
C ASP A 8 25.03 -6.22 -12.35
N LEU A 9 23.77 -5.81 -12.46
CA LEU A 9 23.21 -4.66 -11.73
C LEU A 9 23.05 -4.94 -10.23
N LYS A 10 22.62 -6.15 -9.85
CA LYS A 10 22.59 -6.57 -8.43
C LYS A 10 23.98 -6.55 -7.79
N ARG A 11 25.02 -6.93 -8.54
CA ARG A 11 26.42 -6.88 -8.09
C ARG A 11 26.93 -5.44 -7.91
N LYS A 12 26.52 -4.51 -8.78
CA LYS A 12 26.91 -3.08 -8.71
C LYS A 12 26.18 -2.30 -7.62
N ALA A 13 24.91 -2.64 -7.35
CA ALA A 13 24.17 -2.07 -6.23
C ALA A 13 24.84 -2.36 -4.87
N ALA A 14 25.50 -3.52 -4.74
CA ALA A 14 26.22 -3.92 -3.52
C ALA A 14 27.52 -3.13 -3.27
N SER A 15 27.99 -2.28 -4.19
CA SER A 15 29.36 -1.76 -4.20
C SER A 15 29.53 -0.26 -3.95
N GLY A 16 28.54 0.51 -3.50
CA GLY A 16 28.74 1.97 -3.34
C GLY A 16 27.97 2.86 -4.32
N MET A 17 27.33 2.29 -5.34
CA MET A 17 26.88 3.05 -6.51
C MET A 17 25.38 3.35 -6.49
N TRP A 18 25.00 4.40 -5.75
CA TRP A 18 23.59 4.79 -5.62
C TRP A 18 23.10 5.31 -6.95
N GLU A 19 23.95 6.07 -7.65
CA GLU A 19 23.71 6.55 -9.01
C GLU A 19 23.37 5.42 -10.00
N ASP A 20 23.93 4.22 -9.83
CA ASP A 20 23.64 3.07 -10.70
C ASP A 20 22.27 2.45 -10.41
N VAL A 21 21.88 2.32 -9.13
CA VAL A 21 20.52 1.89 -8.74
C VAL A 21 19.49 2.85 -9.32
N LEU A 22 19.77 4.14 -9.24
CA LEU A 22 18.88 5.20 -9.72
C LEU A 22 18.81 5.25 -11.25
N ARG A 23 19.95 5.11 -11.93
CA ARG A 23 20.02 4.98 -13.39
C ARG A 23 19.26 3.75 -13.87
N TYR A 24 19.38 2.63 -13.16
CA TYR A 24 18.64 1.41 -13.47
C TYR A 24 17.13 1.59 -13.33
N ARG A 25 16.65 2.18 -12.23
CA ARG A 25 15.22 2.49 -12.06
C ARG A 25 14.70 3.43 -13.15
N GLY A 26 15.51 4.41 -13.57
CA GLY A 26 15.20 5.26 -14.73
C GLY A 26 14.99 4.45 -16.01
N ALA A 27 15.88 3.48 -16.28
CA ALA A 27 15.76 2.60 -17.44
C ALA A 27 14.52 1.70 -17.36
N LEU A 28 14.26 1.05 -16.21
CA LEU A 28 13.06 0.24 -16.00
C LEU A 28 11.78 1.01 -16.34
N LYS A 29 11.70 2.27 -15.87
CA LYS A 29 10.56 3.15 -16.14
C LYS A 29 10.39 3.46 -17.62
N GLN A 30 11.48 3.74 -18.33
CA GLN A 30 11.45 3.99 -19.78
C GLN A 30 10.93 2.78 -20.57
N TYR A 31 11.23 1.56 -20.12
CA TYR A 31 10.75 0.32 -20.73
C TYR A 31 9.38 -0.15 -20.21
N GLY A 32 8.69 0.67 -19.40
CA GLY A 32 7.38 0.31 -18.82
C GLY A 32 7.45 -0.85 -17.82
N GLN A 33 8.64 -1.22 -17.34
CA GLN A 33 8.81 -2.26 -16.33
C GLN A 33 8.41 -1.71 -14.96
N SER A 34 8.22 -2.60 -13.98
CA SER A 34 7.81 -2.24 -12.63
C SER A 34 9.00 -2.08 -11.70
N ALA A 35 8.90 -1.16 -10.74
CA ALA A 35 9.85 -1.06 -9.64
C ALA A 35 9.13 -0.82 -8.31
N GLY A 36 9.43 -1.66 -7.32
CA GLY A 36 8.91 -1.53 -5.95
C GLY A 36 9.61 -0.43 -5.14
N LEU A 37 9.16 -0.27 -3.90
CA LEU A 37 9.85 0.53 -2.89
C LEU A 37 11.22 -0.09 -2.56
N ASP A 38 12.26 0.74 -2.54
CA ASP A 38 13.62 0.31 -2.20
C ASP A 38 14.05 0.95 -0.89
N LEU A 39 13.81 0.27 0.24
CA LEU A 39 14.09 0.78 1.59
C LEU A 39 15.59 0.93 1.90
N CYS A 40 16.49 0.45 1.03
CA CYS A 40 17.94 0.58 1.24
C CYS A 40 18.45 1.99 0.88
N LEU A 41 17.61 2.83 0.27
CA LEU A 41 17.94 4.21 -0.04
C LEU A 41 17.46 5.15 1.07
N PRO A 42 18.15 6.28 1.33
CA PRO A 42 17.61 7.32 2.19
C PRO A 42 16.35 7.92 1.54
N HIS A 43 15.27 7.98 2.31
CA HIS A 43 13.97 8.50 1.86
C HIS A 43 13.53 9.64 2.75
N ARG A 44 12.95 10.68 2.12
CA ARG A 44 12.03 11.58 2.80
C ARG A 44 10.59 11.12 2.50
N TRP A 45 9.71 11.32 3.47
CA TRP A 45 8.34 10.87 3.39
C TRP A 45 7.37 12.04 3.49
N GLU A 46 6.48 12.15 2.51
CA GLU A 46 5.40 13.12 2.49
C GLU A 46 4.05 12.44 2.34
N VAL A 47 2.98 13.17 2.66
CA VAL A 47 1.60 12.75 2.41
C VAL A 47 1.01 13.66 1.34
N VAL A 48 0.69 13.08 0.19
CA VAL A 48 -0.09 13.75 -0.85
C VAL A 48 -1.56 13.53 -0.51
N ARG A 49 -2.30 14.61 -0.28
CA ARG A 49 -3.72 14.57 0.09
C ARG A 49 -4.47 15.74 -0.50
N ALA A 50 -5.76 15.53 -0.75
CA ALA A 50 -6.72 16.59 -0.99
C ALA A 50 -8.10 16.15 -0.50
N ASP A 51 -9.01 17.09 -0.36
CA ASP A 51 -10.44 16.81 -0.13
C ASP A 51 -11.11 16.43 -1.46
N SER A 52 -10.47 15.52 -2.19
CA SER A 52 -10.85 15.06 -3.53
C SER A 52 -10.87 13.52 -3.59
N PRO A 53 -11.64 12.93 -4.53
CA PRO A 53 -11.72 11.49 -4.76
C PRO A 53 -10.37 10.83 -5.03
N PHE A 54 -10.28 9.52 -4.76
CA PHE A 54 -9.06 8.70 -4.90
C PHE A 54 -8.34 8.93 -6.23
N ALA A 55 -9.08 8.87 -7.35
CA ALA A 55 -8.51 8.96 -8.69
C ALA A 55 -7.89 10.34 -8.99
N GLU A 56 -8.46 11.41 -8.42
CA GLU A 56 -7.96 12.77 -8.58
C GLU A 56 -6.67 12.97 -7.78
N VAL A 57 -6.64 12.53 -6.52
CA VAL A 57 -5.43 12.60 -5.68
C VAL A 57 -4.32 11.73 -6.26
N MET A 58 -4.65 10.61 -6.94
CA MET A 58 -3.68 9.80 -7.66
C MET A 58 -3.06 10.58 -8.83
N GLY A 59 -3.86 11.39 -9.53
CA GLY A 59 -3.37 12.37 -10.51
C GLY A 59 -2.40 13.38 -9.92
N MET A 60 -2.71 13.91 -8.72
CA MET A 60 -1.80 14.81 -7.99
C MET A 60 -0.49 14.13 -7.61
N LEU A 61 -0.54 12.91 -7.06
CA LEU A 61 0.66 12.11 -6.75
C LEU A 61 1.54 11.95 -7.99
N ARG A 62 0.94 11.58 -9.12
CA ARG A 62 1.64 11.46 -10.40
C ARG A 62 2.27 12.78 -10.83
N ALA A 63 1.55 13.89 -10.71
CA ALA A 63 2.06 15.21 -11.08
C ALA A 63 3.29 15.59 -10.23
N VAL A 64 3.20 15.48 -8.90
CA VAL A 64 4.32 15.87 -8.01
C VAL A 64 5.54 14.95 -8.21
N CYS A 65 5.35 13.63 -8.34
CA CYS A 65 6.45 12.71 -8.62
C CYS A 65 7.02 12.84 -10.04
N ASN A 66 6.26 13.42 -10.98
CA ASN A 66 6.77 13.70 -12.32
C ASN A 66 7.65 14.95 -12.36
N VAL A 67 7.47 15.91 -11.45
CA VAL A 67 8.37 17.07 -11.27
C VAL A 67 9.73 16.59 -10.75
N ASP A 68 9.75 15.62 -9.84
CA ASP A 68 10.98 15.03 -9.27
C ASP A 68 11.83 14.26 -10.29
N LYS A 69 11.34 13.99 -11.50
CA LYS A 69 12.03 13.15 -12.51
C LYS A 69 13.44 13.63 -12.87
N LYS A 70 13.77 14.89 -12.64
CA LYS A 70 15.12 15.42 -12.87
C LYS A 70 16.12 14.95 -11.81
N GLU A 71 15.64 14.55 -10.63
CA GLU A 71 16.46 14.21 -9.46
C GLU A 71 15.97 12.94 -8.78
N VAL A 72 16.02 11.81 -9.49
CA VAL A 72 15.96 10.46 -8.91
C VAL A 72 14.54 9.86 -8.75
N GLY A 73 14.25 8.83 -9.57
CA GLY A 73 12.99 8.06 -9.56
C GLY A 73 12.85 7.09 -8.37
N GLN A 74 12.85 7.62 -7.14
CA GLN A 74 12.69 6.81 -5.93
C GLN A 74 11.27 6.27 -5.78
N HIS A 75 10.25 7.04 -6.17
CA HIS A 75 8.86 6.61 -6.03
C HIS A 75 8.56 5.38 -6.91
N PRO A 76 7.80 4.38 -6.40
CA PRO A 76 7.41 3.21 -7.19
C PRO A 76 6.60 3.53 -8.45
N PHE A 77 6.75 2.68 -9.46
CA PHE A 77 5.99 2.77 -10.70
C PHE A 77 5.59 1.38 -11.20
N GLU A 78 4.51 1.35 -11.95
CA GLU A 78 3.89 0.17 -12.55
C GLU A 78 3.33 0.59 -13.91
N LEU A 79 3.51 -0.24 -14.95
CA LEU A 79 3.10 0.09 -16.32
C LEU A 79 3.61 1.47 -16.80
N GLY A 80 4.83 1.85 -16.39
CA GLY A 80 5.44 3.14 -16.73
C GLY A 80 4.86 4.37 -16.02
N VAL A 81 3.82 4.21 -15.19
CA VAL A 81 3.20 5.31 -14.43
C VAL A 81 3.53 5.24 -12.94
N VAL A 82 3.62 6.41 -12.30
CA VAL A 82 3.71 6.50 -10.84
C VAL A 82 2.46 5.88 -10.23
N ARG A 83 2.67 5.01 -9.23
CA ARG A 83 1.59 4.36 -8.48
C ARG A 83 1.69 4.70 -7.00
N PRO A 84 0.57 4.70 -6.25
CA PRO A 84 0.63 4.63 -4.80
C PRO A 84 1.48 3.45 -4.31
N LEU A 85 1.95 3.52 -3.08
CA LEU A 85 2.54 2.37 -2.39
C LEU A 85 1.50 1.24 -2.26
N THR A 86 1.96 -0.01 -2.19
CA THR A 86 1.10 -1.13 -1.75
C THR A 86 0.81 -1.00 -0.25
N PHE A 87 -0.13 -1.78 0.27
CA PHE A 87 -0.42 -1.81 1.71
C PHE A 87 0.85 -2.15 2.52
N LYS A 88 1.58 -3.19 2.11
CA LYS A 88 2.85 -3.60 2.72
C LYS A 88 3.90 -2.49 2.65
N GLU A 89 4.05 -1.83 1.49
CA GLU A 89 4.99 -0.72 1.31
C GLU A 89 4.64 0.50 2.18
N ASN A 90 3.35 0.82 2.39
CA ASN A 90 2.91 1.85 3.33
C ASN A 90 3.34 1.54 4.77
N VAL A 91 3.22 0.28 5.20
CA VAL A 91 3.67 -0.17 6.53
C VAL A 91 5.19 -0.05 6.64
N GLN A 92 5.92 -0.50 5.63
CA GLN A 92 7.39 -0.38 5.58
C GLN A 92 7.84 1.08 5.65
N ALA A 93 7.18 1.98 4.93
CA ALA A 93 7.45 3.42 4.97
C ALA A 93 7.23 4.01 6.38
N ARG A 94 6.17 3.60 7.07
CA ARG A 94 5.91 3.99 8.47
C ARG A 94 7.00 3.52 9.42
N LEU A 95 7.41 2.25 9.33
CA LEU A 95 8.49 1.69 10.13
C LEU A 95 9.81 2.41 9.86
N ALA A 96 10.14 2.66 8.59
CA ALA A 96 11.34 3.40 8.20
C ALA A 96 11.33 4.84 8.73
N GLN A 97 10.20 5.56 8.64
CA GLN A 97 10.06 6.90 9.23
C GLN A 97 10.26 6.86 10.75
N TYR A 98 9.70 5.87 11.44
CA TYR A 98 9.87 5.73 12.89
C TYR A 98 11.31 5.42 13.26
N ALA A 99 11.96 4.48 12.57
CA ALA A 99 13.36 4.12 12.81
C ALA A 99 14.31 5.31 12.61
N ALA A 100 14.07 6.13 11.59
CA ALA A 100 14.90 7.29 11.29
C ALA A 100 14.71 8.46 12.30
N THR A 101 13.51 8.63 12.86
CA THR A 101 13.17 9.81 13.67
C THR A 101 12.94 9.53 15.15
N GLY A 102 12.79 8.25 15.53
CA GLY A 102 12.32 7.82 16.84
C GLY A 102 10.89 8.24 17.17
N ARG A 103 10.10 8.72 16.19
CA ARG A 103 8.79 9.34 16.40
C ARG A 103 7.77 8.91 15.35
N ALA A 104 6.51 8.84 15.77
CA ALA A 104 5.37 8.64 14.88
C ALA A 104 5.07 9.94 14.11
N GLY A 105 5.66 10.08 12.92
CA GLY A 105 5.56 11.28 12.09
C GLY A 105 4.29 11.35 11.23
N SER A 106 4.39 12.08 10.11
CA SER A 106 3.28 12.38 9.18
C SER A 106 2.59 11.14 8.61
N LEU A 107 3.32 10.04 8.41
CA LEU A 107 2.75 8.81 7.88
C LEU A 107 1.87 8.09 8.91
N TRP A 108 2.14 8.29 10.20
CA TRP A 108 1.41 7.67 11.31
C TRP A 108 0.16 8.45 11.72
N SER A 109 0.16 9.77 11.50
CA SER A 109 -0.97 10.66 11.79
C SER A 109 -1.99 10.75 10.65
N SER A 110 -1.73 10.12 9.50
CA SER A 110 -2.63 10.08 8.35
C SER A 110 -3.00 8.64 8.00
N TRP A 111 -4.26 8.41 7.60
CA TRP A 111 -4.57 7.21 6.82
C TRP A 111 -3.93 7.33 5.45
N LEU A 112 -3.52 6.19 4.91
CA LEU A 112 -2.81 6.10 3.64
C LEU A 112 -3.49 5.05 2.78
N ASP A 113 -4.14 5.51 1.71
CA ASP A 113 -4.62 4.66 0.64
C ASP A 113 -3.42 3.96 -0.04
N SER A 114 -3.71 2.83 -0.64
CA SER A 114 -2.72 2.03 -1.36
C SER A 114 -3.21 1.65 -2.74
N CYS A 115 -2.30 1.15 -3.58
CA CYS A 115 -2.66 0.48 -4.83
C CYS A 115 -3.02 -1.01 -4.62
N SER A 116 -2.99 -1.49 -3.37
CA SER A 116 -3.56 -2.79 -3.02
C SER A 116 -5.08 -2.67 -2.92
N SER A 117 -5.80 -3.70 -3.33
CA SER A 117 -7.26 -3.71 -3.29
C SER A 117 -7.81 -4.93 -2.58
N ILE A 118 -9.05 -4.78 -2.13
CA ILE A 118 -9.90 -5.88 -1.70
C ILE A 118 -11.04 -6.03 -2.70
N VAL A 119 -11.27 -7.26 -3.15
CA VAL A 119 -12.34 -7.60 -4.10
C VAL A 119 -13.35 -8.44 -3.36
N TYR A 120 -14.56 -7.94 -3.23
CA TYR A 120 -15.66 -8.61 -2.56
C TYR A 120 -16.52 -9.36 -3.56
N LYS A 121 -17.03 -10.53 -3.16
CA LYS A 121 -18.06 -11.24 -3.88
C LYS A 121 -19.45 -10.77 -3.40
N GLY A 122 -20.32 -10.37 -4.33
CA GLY A 122 -21.69 -9.98 -4.06
C GLY A 122 -22.50 -11.11 -3.41
N GLY A 123 -23.38 -10.76 -2.47
CA GLY A 123 -24.24 -11.68 -1.73
C GLY A 123 -23.49 -12.74 -0.94
N SER A 124 -22.25 -12.46 -0.53
CA SER A 124 -21.33 -13.46 0.04
C SER A 124 -20.43 -12.83 1.11
N THR A 125 -19.88 -13.67 2.00
CA THR A 125 -18.88 -13.32 3.01
C THR A 125 -17.44 -13.38 2.48
N LYS A 126 -17.29 -13.69 1.19
CA LYS A 126 -16.00 -13.98 0.56
C LYS A 126 -15.38 -12.75 -0.08
N PHE A 127 -14.07 -12.64 0.05
CA PHE A 127 -13.28 -11.60 -0.58
C PHE A 127 -11.88 -12.10 -0.97
N LYS A 128 -11.14 -11.32 -1.74
CA LYS A 128 -9.73 -11.56 -2.12
C LYS A 128 -8.92 -10.31 -1.86
N ILE A 129 -7.66 -10.49 -1.49
CA ILE A 129 -6.68 -9.41 -1.42
C ILE A 129 -5.83 -9.43 -2.69
N VAL A 130 -5.73 -8.28 -3.35
CA VAL A 130 -4.92 -8.08 -4.54
C VAL A 130 -3.82 -7.10 -4.19
N ARG A 131 -2.56 -7.58 -4.23
CA ARG A 131 -1.39 -6.80 -3.84
C ARG A 131 -1.25 -5.49 -4.62
N LEU A 132 -1.48 -5.56 -5.93
CA LEU A 132 -1.33 -4.46 -6.86
C LEU A 132 -2.45 -4.53 -7.89
N SER A 133 -3.37 -3.58 -7.84
CA SER A 133 -4.57 -3.58 -8.69
C SER A 133 -4.40 -2.62 -9.85
N SER A 134 -4.23 -3.15 -11.07
CA SER A 134 -4.23 -2.33 -12.30
C SER A 134 -5.50 -1.50 -12.45
N HIS A 135 -6.64 -2.06 -12.05
CA HIS A 135 -7.95 -1.40 -12.07
C HIS A 135 -7.97 -0.11 -11.25
N LEU A 136 -7.27 -0.05 -10.11
CA LEU A 136 -7.14 1.19 -9.33
C LEU A 136 -6.22 2.21 -10.02
N LEU A 137 -5.16 1.74 -10.69
CA LEU A 137 -4.21 2.61 -11.39
C LEU A 137 -4.81 3.23 -12.66
N GLU A 138 -5.77 2.55 -13.26
CA GLU A 138 -6.42 2.93 -14.52
C GLU A 138 -7.72 3.71 -14.30
N LEU A 139 -8.11 4.00 -13.06
CA LEU A 139 -9.30 4.81 -12.77
C LEU A 139 -9.20 6.17 -13.49
N PRO A 140 -10.26 6.59 -14.23
CA PRO A 140 -10.29 7.91 -14.82
C PRO A 140 -10.34 8.96 -13.72
N ALA A 141 -9.69 10.12 -13.94
CA ALA A 141 -9.67 11.20 -12.96
C ALA A 141 -11.08 11.70 -12.57
N SER A 142 -12.08 11.48 -13.42
CA SER A 142 -13.49 11.78 -13.21
C SER A 142 -14.27 10.70 -12.45
N PHE A 143 -13.65 9.62 -12.00
CA PHE A 143 -14.32 8.56 -11.25
C PHE A 143 -14.83 9.08 -9.90
N ARG A 144 -16.08 8.80 -9.54
CA ARG A 144 -16.77 9.34 -8.34
C ARG A 144 -17.62 8.32 -7.58
N ASP A 145 -17.56 7.05 -7.93
CA ASP A 145 -18.34 6.02 -7.23
C ASP A 145 -17.63 5.53 -5.97
N ALA A 146 -18.38 5.00 -5.01
CA ALA A 146 -17.80 4.49 -3.76
C ALA A 146 -16.94 3.23 -3.96
N PHE A 147 -17.12 2.52 -5.07
CA PHE A 147 -16.38 1.30 -5.41
C PHE A 147 -16.40 1.09 -6.92
N LEU A 148 -15.48 0.27 -7.42
CA LEU A 148 -15.49 -0.16 -8.82
C LEU A 148 -16.24 -1.49 -8.93
N GLU A 149 -17.29 -1.55 -9.73
CA GLU A 149 -17.96 -2.81 -10.06
C GLU A 149 -17.03 -3.66 -10.94
N VAL A 150 -16.85 -4.92 -10.56
CA VAL A 150 -15.93 -5.85 -11.24
C VAL A 150 -16.50 -7.26 -11.18
N ARG A 151 -15.88 -8.23 -11.87
CA ARG A 151 -16.21 -9.65 -11.71
C ARG A 151 -15.24 -10.31 -10.74
N TYR A 152 -15.72 -10.85 -9.63
CA TYR A 152 -14.90 -11.48 -8.57
C TYR A 152 -14.00 -12.62 -9.07
N GLY A 153 -14.45 -13.33 -10.11
CA GLY A 153 -13.73 -14.44 -10.74
C GLY A 153 -12.42 -14.01 -11.43
N ASP A 154 -12.29 -12.75 -11.85
CA ASP A 154 -11.19 -12.28 -12.69
C ASP A 154 -9.92 -11.98 -11.87
N PHE A 155 -10.02 -11.99 -10.55
CA PHE A 155 -8.91 -11.68 -9.65
C PHE A 155 -8.28 -12.94 -9.08
N ALA A 156 -6.95 -13.03 -9.18
CA ALA A 156 -6.16 -13.98 -8.43
C ALA A 156 -5.89 -13.46 -7.00
N GLY A 157 -5.57 -14.37 -6.09
CA GLY A 157 -5.24 -14.06 -4.70
C GLY A 157 -5.88 -15.04 -3.71
N PRO A 158 -5.45 -15.01 -2.44
CA PRO A 158 -6.05 -15.85 -1.41
C PRO A 158 -7.53 -15.48 -1.25
N GLN A 159 -8.42 -16.47 -1.40
CA GLN A 159 -9.81 -16.33 -1.04
C GLN A 159 -9.93 -16.38 0.48
N LEU A 160 -10.54 -15.36 1.05
CA LEU A 160 -10.83 -15.22 2.46
C LEU A 160 -12.34 -15.17 2.68
N ASP A 161 -12.78 -15.55 3.86
CA ASP A 161 -14.17 -15.56 4.29
C ASP A 161 -14.29 -14.83 5.62
N THR A 162 -15.26 -13.92 5.76
CA THR A 162 -15.46 -13.18 7.00
C THR A 162 -15.96 -14.05 8.15
N ASN A 163 -16.40 -15.27 7.88
CA ASN A 163 -16.77 -16.26 8.91
C ASN A 163 -15.57 -17.03 9.48
N ASP A 164 -14.41 -16.97 8.82
CA ASP A 164 -13.25 -17.82 9.11
C ASP A 164 -12.22 -17.17 10.06
N ASP A 165 -12.47 -15.92 10.50
CA ASP A 165 -11.59 -15.14 11.39
C ASP A 165 -12.35 -13.95 12.05
N ILE A 166 -11.69 -13.17 12.89
CA ILE A 166 -12.28 -12.02 13.61
C ILE A 166 -12.14 -10.73 12.79
N TYR A 167 -13.13 -10.45 11.96
CA TYR A 167 -13.22 -9.20 11.20
C TYR A 167 -14.03 -8.11 11.91
N ASN A 168 -13.79 -6.84 11.54
CA ASN A 168 -14.51 -5.66 12.03
C ASN A 168 -14.44 -5.41 13.55
N GLN A 169 -13.56 -6.12 14.27
CA GLN A 169 -13.34 -5.98 15.71
C GLN A 169 -11.87 -5.66 15.99
N LEU A 170 -11.62 -4.93 17.09
CA LEU A 170 -10.24 -4.71 17.56
C LEU A 170 -9.65 -6.02 18.06
N LEU A 171 -8.40 -6.27 17.71
CA LEU A 171 -7.68 -7.51 17.97
C LEU A 171 -6.62 -7.28 19.05
N THR A 172 -6.28 -8.30 19.81
CA THR A 172 -5.04 -8.33 20.60
C THR A 172 -3.83 -8.48 19.67
N GLN A 173 -2.63 -8.15 20.15
CA GLN A 173 -1.41 -8.29 19.34
C GLN A 173 -1.20 -9.74 18.86
N ALA A 174 -1.47 -10.73 19.73
CA ALA A 174 -1.38 -12.14 19.36
C ALA A 174 -2.38 -12.52 18.26
N GLN A 175 -3.61 -12.02 18.34
CA GLN A 175 -4.61 -12.23 17.30
C GLN A 175 -4.21 -11.59 15.97
N VAL A 176 -3.66 -10.37 15.97
CA VAL A 176 -3.19 -9.69 14.74
C VAL A 176 -2.19 -10.56 13.97
N ILE A 177 -1.21 -11.15 14.67
CA ILE A 177 -0.10 -11.90 14.06
C ILE A 177 -0.57 -13.21 13.39
N GLU A 178 -1.70 -13.77 13.83
CA GLU A 178 -2.29 -14.98 13.24
C GLU A 178 -3.49 -14.69 12.32
N HIS A 179 -3.96 -13.44 12.27
CA HIS A 179 -5.17 -13.07 11.53
C HIS A 179 -4.96 -13.19 10.02
N LYS A 180 -5.79 -14.02 9.36
CA LYS A 180 -5.66 -14.39 7.94
C LYS A 180 -5.67 -13.18 7.01
N GLY A 181 -6.54 -12.20 7.28
CA GLY A 181 -6.59 -10.95 6.51
C GLY A 181 -5.31 -10.12 6.64
N TRP A 182 -4.73 -10.05 7.84
CA TRP A 182 -3.50 -9.29 8.09
C TRP A 182 -2.31 -9.96 7.40
N LEU A 183 -2.20 -11.28 7.52
CA LEU A 183 -1.17 -12.05 6.79
C LEU A 183 -1.32 -11.88 5.27
N ALA A 184 -2.53 -11.86 4.73
CA ALA A 184 -2.76 -11.67 3.31
C ALA A 184 -2.28 -10.28 2.80
N VAL A 185 -2.57 -9.20 3.52
CA VAL A 185 -2.11 -7.85 3.12
C VAL A 185 -0.61 -7.62 3.35
N PHE A 186 0.02 -8.44 4.19
CA PHE A 186 1.49 -8.51 4.36
C PHE A 186 2.15 -9.54 3.43
N GLU A 187 1.38 -10.16 2.54
CA GLU A 187 1.88 -11.15 1.57
C GLU A 187 2.57 -12.35 2.26
N GLY A 188 2.06 -12.75 3.42
CA GLY A 188 2.62 -13.83 4.25
C GLY A 188 3.82 -13.43 5.10
N ASP A 189 4.26 -12.17 5.06
CA ASP A 189 5.40 -11.67 5.83
C ASP A 189 5.05 -11.47 7.31
N LYS A 190 5.07 -12.58 8.05
CA LYS A 190 4.68 -12.63 9.46
C LYS A 190 5.64 -11.85 10.37
N GLU A 191 6.93 -11.76 10.02
CA GLU A 191 7.91 -11.03 10.83
C GLU A 191 7.70 -9.51 10.71
N LEU A 192 7.46 -9.00 9.50
CA LEU A 192 7.10 -7.59 9.32
C LEU A 192 5.79 -7.25 10.04
N LEU A 193 4.79 -8.15 10.01
CA LEU A 193 3.53 -7.97 10.73
C LEU A 193 3.75 -7.94 12.26
N LYS A 194 4.59 -8.83 12.80
CA LYS A 194 4.96 -8.84 14.23
C LYS A 194 5.63 -7.52 14.64
N GLU A 195 6.61 -7.06 13.87
CA GLU A 195 7.31 -5.80 14.13
C GLU A 195 6.33 -4.62 14.15
N TYR A 196 5.50 -4.53 13.11
CA TYR A 196 4.51 -3.46 12.99
C TYR A 196 3.49 -3.50 14.13
N ALA A 197 2.95 -4.68 14.46
CA ALA A 197 2.00 -4.84 15.55
C ALA A 197 2.64 -4.48 16.90
N ALA A 198 3.86 -4.94 17.17
CA ALA A 198 4.57 -4.60 18.40
C ALA A 198 4.74 -3.07 18.55
N LEU A 199 5.10 -2.38 17.47
CA LEU A 199 5.24 -0.93 17.49
C LEU A 199 3.90 -0.22 17.69
N VAL A 200 2.84 -0.61 16.96
CA VAL A 200 1.50 -0.01 17.11
C VAL A 200 0.98 -0.16 18.53
N PHE A 201 1.04 -1.36 19.11
CA PHE A 201 0.60 -1.60 20.49
C PHE A 201 1.48 -0.85 21.49
N GLY A 202 2.79 -0.81 21.23
CA GLY A 202 3.76 -0.04 22.01
C GLY A 202 3.48 1.46 22.01
N LEU A 203 3.00 2.02 20.91
CA LEU A 203 2.65 3.44 20.78
C LEU A 203 1.28 3.76 21.39
N LEU A 204 0.28 2.91 21.17
CA LEU A 204 -1.09 3.13 21.64
C LEU A 204 -1.29 2.82 23.12
N LYS A 205 -0.45 1.94 23.70
CA LYS A 205 -0.59 1.46 25.09
C LYS A 205 -1.97 0.85 25.38
N ARG A 206 -2.48 0.05 24.44
CA ARG A 206 -3.80 -0.63 24.52
C ARG A 206 -3.64 -2.14 24.46
N ASN A 207 -4.61 -2.85 25.04
CA ASN A 207 -4.68 -4.32 24.96
C ASN A 207 -5.25 -4.82 23.62
N THR A 208 -6.05 -4.00 22.95
CA THR A 208 -6.60 -4.28 21.62
C THR A 208 -6.44 -3.08 20.69
N ALA A 209 -6.14 -3.34 19.42
CA ALA A 209 -5.94 -2.37 18.35
C ALA A 209 -6.14 -3.06 16.98
N MET A 210 -5.75 -2.39 15.87
CA MET A 210 -5.50 -3.04 14.58
C MET A 210 -6.61 -3.99 14.09
N ARG A 211 -7.86 -3.52 14.06
CA ARG A 211 -8.96 -4.26 13.41
C ARG A 211 -8.63 -4.56 11.94
N PHE A 212 -9.30 -5.54 11.36
CA PHE A 212 -9.31 -5.72 9.91
C PHE A 212 -10.72 -5.40 9.41
N TRP A 213 -10.89 -4.25 8.78
CA TRP A 213 -12.21 -3.72 8.45
C TRP A 213 -12.63 -4.11 7.03
N VAL A 214 -13.81 -4.73 6.90
CA VAL A 214 -14.34 -5.27 5.64
C VAL A 214 -15.82 -4.93 5.47
N VAL A 215 -16.24 -4.80 4.21
CA VAL A 215 -17.68 -4.75 3.86
C VAL A 215 -18.30 -6.13 4.06
N GLN A 216 -19.42 -6.17 4.77
CA GLN A 216 -20.20 -7.39 4.99
C GLN A 216 -21.26 -7.53 3.90
N ASN A 217 -21.31 -8.69 3.22
CA ASN A 217 -22.36 -9.06 2.26
C ASN A 217 -22.75 -7.95 1.27
N PRO A 218 -21.80 -7.39 0.48
CA PRO A 218 -22.16 -6.36 -0.50
C PRO A 218 -23.15 -6.91 -1.52
N ALA A 219 -24.03 -6.06 -2.05
CA ALA A 219 -25.07 -6.50 -3.00
C ALA A 219 -24.50 -7.02 -4.32
N GLN A 220 -23.35 -6.48 -4.74
CA GLN A 220 -22.66 -6.81 -5.99
C GLN A 220 -21.18 -7.04 -5.75
N ASP A 221 -20.53 -7.68 -6.73
CA ASP A 221 -19.08 -7.78 -6.77
C ASP A 221 -18.49 -6.37 -6.85
N GLN A 222 -17.55 -6.06 -5.95
CA GLN A 222 -16.98 -4.72 -5.87
C GLN A 222 -15.50 -4.75 -5.51
N LEU A 223 -14.74 -3.85 -6.11
CA LEU A 223 -13.34 -3.60 -5.80
C LEU A 223 -13.22 -2.28 -5.03
N ARG A 224 -12.47 -2.33 -3.93
CA ARG A 224 -12.16 -1.16 -3.09
C ARG A 224 -10.66 -1.08 -2.80
N PRO A 225 -10.10 0.12 -2.62
CA PRO A 225 -8.72 0.26 -2.19
C PRO A 225 -8.59 -0.21 -0.73
N LEU A 226 -7.43 -0.78 -0.41
CA LEU A 226 -7.02 -0.98 0.97
C LEU A 226 -6.29 0.28 1.45
N ALA A 227 -6.53 0.67 2.70
CA ALA A 227 -5.82 1.75 3.34
C ALA A 227 -5.23 1.31 4.68
N VAL A 228 -4.04 1.81 5.02
CA VAL A 228 -3.48 1.71 6.37
C VAL A 228 -3.99 2.91 7.17
N ASP A 229 -4.81 2.70 8.19
CA ASP A 229 -5.37 3.82 8.97
C ASP A 229 -4.34 4.43 9.92
N ASN A 230 -4.60 5.62 10.44
CA ASN A 230 -3.73 6.35 11.35
C ASN A 230 -3.77 5.78 12.79
N LEU A 231 -2.86 6.23 13.66
CA LEU A 231 -2.80 5.77 15.05
C LEU A 231 -4.05 6.13 15.87
N VAL A 232 -4.65 7.31 15.66
CA VAL A 232 -5.87 7.73 16.38
C VAL A 232 -6.99 6.71 16.15
N ASP A 233 -7.06 6.19 14.93
CA ASP A 233 -8.00 5.17 14.49
C ASP A 233 -7.50 3.73 14.74
N ASN A 234 -6.54 3.50 15.64
CA ASN A 234 -6.00 2.18 15.97
C ASN A 234 -5.20 1.48 14.85
N SER A 235 -4.75 2.21 13.84
CA SER A 235 -3.87 1.72 12.78
C SER A 235 -4.38 0.47 12.04
N TYR A 236 -5.69 0.39 11.81
CA TYR A 236 -6.32 -0.78 11.20
C TYR A 236 -6.12 -0.88 9.69
N CYS A 237 -6.43 -2.05 9.13
CA CYS A 237 -6.56 -2.25 7.69
C CYS A 237 -7.97 -1.86 7.23
N GLY A 238 -8.10 -0.81 6.42
CA GLY A 238 -9.38 -0.29 5.94
C GLY A 238 -9.75 -0.86 4.58
N GLY A 239 -10.59 -1.89 4.53
CA GLY A 239 -11.11 -2.49 3.30
C GLY A 239 -12.49 -2.01 2.84
N SER A 240 -13.18 -1.19 3.64
CA SER A 240 -14.47 -0.59 3.24
C SER A 240 -14.35 0.83 2.71
N ARG A 241 -13.13 1.31 2.41
CA ARG A 241 -12.92 2.69 1.97
C ARG A 241 -13.65 2.94 0.64
N GLY A 242 -14.23 4.13 0.53
CA GLY A 242 -14.86 4.61 -0.69
C GLY A 242 -13.82 5.18 -1.64
N LEU A 243 -13.99 4.95 -2.95
CA LEU A 243 -13.19 5.60 -4.00
C LEU A 243 -13.62 7.06 -4.27
N ASP A 244 -14.82 7.41 -3.83
CA ASP A 244 -15.45 8.73 -3.87
C ASP A 244 -15.01 9.66 -2.72
N GLY A 245 -14.43 9.10 -1.66
CA GLY A 245 -13.92 9.83 -0.51
C GLY A 245 -12.53 10.43 -0.69
N TYR A 246 -12.04 11.09 0.36
CA TYR A 246 -10.75 11.78 0.34
C TYR A 246 -9.56 10.84 0.21
N GLY A 247 -8.81 10.98 -0.89
CA GLY A 247 -7.58 10.24 -1.15
C GLY A 247 -6.38 10.76 -0.37
N ARG A 248 -5.53 9.85 0.13
CA ARG A 248 -4.25 10.17 0.77
C ARG A 248 -3.19 9.14 0.42
N PHE A 249 -2.08 9.58 -0.15
CA PHE A 249 -0.99 8.68 -0.54
C PHE A 249 0.33 9.06 0.13
N ALA A 250 1.06 8.05 0.60
CA ALA A 250 2.45 8.24 0.97
C ALA A 250 3.29 8.51 -0.30
N ARG A 251 4.15 9.51 -0.24
CA ARG A 251 5.12 9.86 -1.28
C ARG A 251 6.54 9.65 -0.76
N VAL A 252 7.27 8.78 -1.45
CA VAL A 252 8.73 8.73 -1.40
C VAL A 252 9.29 9.97 -2.11
N CYS A 253 10.04 10.80 -1.38
CA CYS A 253 10.66 12.02 -1.87
C CYS A 253 12.18 11.86 -1.90
N PRO A 254 12.87 12.50 -2.86
CA PRO A 254 14.32 12.62 -2.84
C PRO A 254 14.86 13.15 -1.49
N PRO A 255 16.09 12.77 -1.11
CA PRO A 255 16.71 13.14 0.16
C PRO A 255 17.02 14.63 0.31
#